data_AF-A0A1Y2H4I8-F1
#
_entry.id   AF-A0A1Y2H4I8-F1
#
_cell.length_a   1.000
_cell.length_b   1.000
_cell.length_c   1.000
_cell.angle_alpha   90.00
_cell.angle_beta   90.00
_cell.angle_gamma   90.00
#
_symmetry.space_group_name_H-M   'P 1'
#
loop_
_entity.id
_entity.type
_entity.pdbx_description
1 polymer ?
#
loop_
_entity_poly.entity_id
_entity_poly.type
_entity_poly.pdbx_seq_one_letter_code
_entity_poly.pdbx_strand_id
1 'polypeptide(L)'
;MVGDDGVAFAAAAHSGPGTPAQKCPRHTTASVVSPRQRISSLVYRAARHQIPVDTSALDQLRELVVQACTYCGCECTPEKVNGPDRLVPNGPYCLANVVTACAICNLARCDAAITEFRALADRIATQWETKIDVSLPPPSTKMTSGGVSSYLVDKNEVERQARYQELREREARGVARCYICERRPEDTPELRLGVDRKHSNHGYLPRNSYDCCWGCNAAKKDHELDHFVAHMVRIHRHLANPARWNALVVKYNHAHERIAAGAFANLPIPAIPKARERVKPFYANRDGIAIIDTRGSEEGYIAGGPIMSVLAEELEVSANTLRSTTKGQGGRPFPTWCHPVCCDVRRTGWR
;
A
#
# COMPACT_ATOMS: atom_id res chain seq x y z
N MET A 1 6.43 -29.88 82.15
CA MET A 1 4.96 -29.99 82.22
C MET A 1 4.39 -28.76 81.54
N VAL A 2 3.40 -28.98 80.66
CA VAL A 2 2.52 -28.01 79.98
C VAL A 2 3.22 -27.10 78.96
N GLY A 3 2.85 -27.02 77.69
CA GLY A 3 1.78 -27.61 76.90
C GLY A 3 1.69 -26.81 75.60
N ASP A 4 1.85 -27.49 74.46
CA ASP A 4 1.70 -26.94 73.10
C ASP A 4 0.21 -26.77 72.77
N ASP A 5 -0.22 -25.54 72.43
CA ASP A 5 -1.51 -25.28 71.81
C ASP A 5 -1.30 -24.98 70.31
N GLY A 6 -1.40 -26.04 69.51
CA GLY A 6 -1.44 -25.99 68.06
C GLY A 6 -2.82 -25.55 67.57
N VAL A 7 -2.89 -24.40 66.91
CA VAL A 7 -4.08 -23.97 66.15
C VAL A 7 -3.87 -24.33 64.68
N ALA A 8 -4.51 -25.42 64.25
CA ALA A 8 -4.54 -25.86 62.86
C ALA A 8 -5.57 -25.03 62.06
N PHE A 9 -5.10 -24.21 61.13
CA PHE A 9 -5.96 -23.61 60.10
C PHE A 9 -6.09 -24.57 58.92
N ALA A 10 -7.30 -25.09 58.72
CA ALA A 10 -7.66 -25.89 57.56
C ALA A 10 -7.66 -25.00 56.30
N ALA A 11 -6.78 -25.30 55.36
CA ALA A 11 -6.76 -24.68 54.04
C ALA A 11 -7.87 -25.28 53.17
N ALA A 12 -8.92 -24.50 52.91
CA ALA A 12 -9.95 -24.83 51.93
C ALA A 12 -9.39 -24.66 50.51
N ALA A 13 -9.30 -25.77 49.77
CA ALA A 13 -8.93 -25.77 48.36
C ALA A 13 -10.11 -25.24 47.51
N HIS A 14 -10.04 -23.98 47.10
CA HIS A 14 -10.93 -23.41 46.10
C HIS A 14 -10.44 -23.76 44.70
N SER A 15 -11.19 -24.61 44.00
CA SER A 15 -11.06 -24.90 42.58
C SER A 15 -11.32 -23.63 41.78
N GLY A 16 -10.25 -22.99 41.28
CA GLY A 16 -10.35 -21.79 40.45
C GLY A 16 -11.00 -22.07 39.09
N PRO A 17 -11.71 -21.09 38.48
CA PRO A 17 -12.27 -21.22 37.15
C PRO A 17 -11.14 -21.38 36.11
N GLY A 18 -11.24 -22.44 35.31
CA GLY A 18 -10.25 -22.78 34.29
C GLY A 18 -9.97 -21.63 33.33
N THR A 19 -8.69 -21.27 33.22
CA THR A 19 -8.20 -20.31 32.22
C THR A 19 -8.56 -20.79 30.81
N PRO A 20 -9.25 -19.99 29.99
CA PRO A 20 -9.55 -20.36 28.62
C PRO A 20 -8.23 -20.57 27.86
N ALA A 21 -8.11 -21.72 27.20
CA ALA A 21 -6.95 -22.11 26.41
C ALA A 21 -6.54 -20.97 25.47
N GLN A 22 -5.40 -20.37 25.76
CA GLN A 22 -4.80 -19.29 24.97
C GLN A 22 -4.49 -19.87 23.59
N LYS A 23 -5.34 -19.55 22.60
CA LYS A 23 -5.12 -19.96 21.21
C LYS A 23 -3.77 -19.39 20.76
N CYS A 24 -2.78 -20.25 20.61
CA CYS A 24 -1.48 -19.90 20.07
C CYS A 24 -1.70 -19.24 18.69
N PRO A 25 -1.31 -17.96 18.48
CA PRO A 25 -1.50 -17.31 17.20
C PRO A 25 -0.73 -18.10 16.14
N ARG A 26 -1.45 -18.61 15.14
CA ARG A 26 -0.83 -19.25 13.98
C ARG A 26 0.02 -18.21 13.28
N HIS A 27 1.33 -18.25 13.48
CA HIS A 27 2.28 -17.48 12.70
C HIS A 27 2.26 -18.03 11.27
N THR A 28 1.45 -17.42 10.41
CA THR A 28 1.59 -17.62 8.97
C THR A 28 2.94 -17.04 8.58
N THR A 29 3.86 -17.90 8.15
CA THR A 29 5.13 -17.44 7.57
C THR A 29 4.77 -16.64 6.33
N ALA A 30 5.10 -15.35 6.34
CA ALA A 30 4.80 -14.47 5.22
C ALA A 30 5.46 -15.07 3.96
N SER A 31 4.67 -15.34 2.93
CA SER A 31 5.20 -15.87 1.69
C SER A 31 6.16 -14.85 1.08
N VAL A 32 7.39 -15.29 0.81
CA VAL A 32 8.41 -14.49 0.14
C VAL A 32 7.87 -14.11 -1.25
N VAL A 33 7.79 -12.81 -1.53
CA VAL A 33 7.29 -12.30 -2.81
C VAL A 33 8.44 -12.26 -3.80
N SER A 34 8.40 -13.12 -4.83
CA SER A 34 9.43 -13.12 -5.87
C SER A 34 9.31 -11.89 -6.79
N PRO A 35 10.39 -11.47 -7.48
CA PRO A 35 10.33 -10.39 -8.48
C PRO A 35 9.25 -10.63 -9.55
N ARG A 36 9.12 -11.89 -10.00
CA ARG A 36 8.08 -12.29 -10.95
C ARG A 36 6.67 -12.05 -10.40
N GLN A 37 6.41 -12.44 -9.14
CA GLN A 37 5.12 -12.19 -8.49
C GLN A 37 4.85 -10.68 -8.35
N ARG A 38 5.86 -9.89 -7.97
CA ARG A 38 5.74 -8.44 -7.85
C ARG A 38 5.32 -7.79 -9.18
N ILE A 39 5.96 -8.16 -10.28
CA ILE A 39 5.62 -7.66 -11.61
C ILE A 39 4.25 -8.15 -12.08
N SER A 40 3.88 -9.40 -11.82
CA SER A 40 2.51 -9.88 -12.09
C SER A 40 1.45 -9.07 -11.34
N SER A 41 1.68 -8.77 -10.06
CA SER A 41 0.79 -7.91 -9.26
C SER A 41 0.75 -6.46 -9.77
N LEU A 42 1.83 -5.98 -10.39
CA LEU A 42 1.83 -4.68 -11.06
C LEU A 42 0.95 -4.70 -12.30
N VAL A 43 1.15 -5.66 -13.20
CA VAL A 43 0.39 -5.75 -14.45
C VAL A 43 -1.11 -5.84 -14.16
N TYR A 44 -1.49 -6.64 -13.15
CA TYR A 44 -2.87 -6.72 -12.68
C TYR A 44 -3.42 -5.37 -12.18
N ARG A 45 -2.66 -4.66 -11.33
CA ARG A 45 -3.07 -3.33 -10.81
C ARG A 45 -3.16 -2.31 -11.95
N ALA A 46 -2.20 -2.31 -12.86
CA ALA A 46 -2.19 -1.42 -14.02
C ALA A 46 -3.44 -1.64 -14.89
N ALA A 47 -3.80 -2.90 -15.19
CA ALA A 47 -5.02 -3.24 -15.91
C ALA A 47 -6.29 -2.70 -15.21
N ARG A 48 -6.40 -2.89 -13.89
CA ARG A 48 -7.54 -2.40 -13.10
C ARG A 48 -7.67 -0.88 -13.13
N HIS A 49 -6.55 -0.17 -13.17
CA HIS A 49 -6.51 1.30 -13.17
C HIS A 49 -6.35 1.91 -14.56
N GLN A 50 -6.45 1.10 -15.63
CA GLN A 50 -6.30 1.55 -17.02
C GLN A 50 -4.95 2.26 -17.27
N ILE A 51 -3.88 1.77 -16.64
CA ILE A 51 -2.53 2.30 -16.80
C ILE A 51 -1.80 1.48 -17.87
N PRO A 52 -1.26 2.10 -18.93
CA PRO A 52 -0.48 1.37 -19.93
C PRO A 52 0.81 0.78 -19.35
N VAL A 53 1.22 -0.38 -19.86
CA VAL A 53 2.46 -1.06 -19.46
C VAL A 53 3.24 -1.42 -20.71
N ASP A 54 4.52 -1.10 -20.72
CA ASP A 54 5.45 -1.61 -21.73
C ASP A 54 5.75 -3.09 -21.45
N THR A 55 5.00 -3.98 -22.11
CA THR A 55 5.13 -5.42 -21.92
C THR A 55 6.45 -5.97 -22.44
N SER A 56 7.12 -5.26 -23.35
CA SER A 56 8.44 -5.65 -23.84
C SER A 56 9.54 -5.43 -22.78
N ALA A 57 9.28 -4.59 -21.79
CA ALA A 57 10.22 -4.23 -20.73
C ALA A 57 10.05 -5.04 -19.43
N LEU A 58 9.22 -6.10 -19.41
CA LEU A 58 8.87 -6.80 -18.17
C LEU A 58 10.07 -7.50 -17.51
N ASP A 59 11.04 -7.98 -18.28
CA ASP A 59 12.24 -8.63 -17.73
C ASP A 59 13.16 -7.60 -17.06
N GLN A 60 13.40 -6.47 -17.71
CA GLN A 60 14.16 -5.36 -17.13
C GLN A 60 13.46 -4.79 -15.89
N LEU A 61 12.12 -4.79 -15.86
CA LEU A 61 11.37 -4.41 -14.66
C LEU A 61 11.56 -5.42 -13.51
N ARG A 62 11.73 -6.72 -13.79
CA ARG A 62 12.04 -7.73 -12.77
C ARG A 62 13.43 -7.52 -12.18
N GLU A 63 14.39 -7.14 -13.00
CA GLU A 63 15.74 -6.77 -12.56
C GLU A 63 15.73 -5.46 -11.76
N LEU A 64 14.92 -4.48 -12.17
CA LEU A 64 14.80 -3.20 -11.48
C LEU A 64 14.31 -3.37 -10.02
N VAL A 65 13.32 -4.24 -9.79
CA VAL A 65 12.72 -4.39 -8.44
C VAL A 65 13.60 -5.10 -7.42
N VAL A 66 14.74 -5.67 -7.83
CA VAL A 66 15.75 -6.22 -6.91
C VAL A 66 16.88 -5.24 -6.61
N GLN A 67 16.92 -4.10 -7.28
CA GLN A 67 17.86 -3.02 -6.96
C GLN A 67 17.45 -2.25 -5.70
N ALA A 68 18.43 -1.62 -5.05
CA ALA A 68 18.22 -0.76 -3.89
C ALA A 68 17.26 0.41 -4.21
N CYS A 69 16.44 0.80 -3.23
CA CYS A 69 15.45 1.86 -3.39
C CYS A 69 16.10 3.18 -3.83
N THR A 70 15.59 3.77 -4.90
CA THR A 70 16.12 5.01 -5.49
C THR A 70 16.03 6.20 -4.52
N TYR A 71 15.06 6.19 -3.62
CA TYR A 71 14.79 7.32 -2.73
C TYR A 71 15.55 7.25 -1.41
N CYS A 72 15.61 6.07 -0.78
CA CYS A 72 16.18 5.91 0.55
C CYS A 72 17.43 5.02 0.60
N GLY A 73 17.82 4.43 -0.53
CA GLY A 73 18.96 3.52 -0.63
C GLY A 73 18.78 2.17 0.04
N CYS A 74 17.59 1.84 0.58
CA CYS A 74 17.37 0.54 1.19
C CYS A 74 17.51 -0.58 0.16
N GLU A 75 18.42 -1.51 0.44
CA GLU A 75 18.64 -2.72 -0.36
C GLU A 75 17.43 -3.67 -0.31
N CYS A 76 17.27 -4.45 -1.37
CA CYS A 76 16.33 -5.56 -1.38
C CYS A 76 16.94 -6.74 -0.62
N THR A 77 16.08 -7.52 0.03
CA THR A 77 16.47 -8.83 0.60
C THR A 77 15.71 -9.92 -0.14
N PRO A 78 16.12 -11.20 -0.04
CA PRO A 78 15.36 -12.31 -0.60
C PRO A 78 13.89 -12.30 -0.16
N GLU A 79 13.59 -11.86 1.07
CA GLU A 79 12.25 -11.78 1.64
C GLU A 79 11.48 -10.52 1.22
N LYS A 80 12.19 -9.49 0.74
CA LYS A 80 11.63 -8.16 0.48
C LYS A 80 12.20 -7.57 -0.81
N VAL A 81 11.44 -7.73 -1.88
CA VAL A 81 11.66 -7.03 -3.15
C VAL A 81 10.96 -5.66 -3.15
N ASN A 82 11.61 -4.67 -3.77
CA ASN A 82 11.03 -3.36 -4.01
C ASN A 82 9.89 -3.43 -5.04
N GLY A 83 9.21 -2.31 -5.26
CA GLY A 83 8.25 -2.15 -6.35
C GLY A 83 8.73 -1.08 -7.32
N PRO A 84 8.26 -1.09 -8.57
CA PRO A 84 8.51 0.02 -9.45
C PRO A 84 7.53 1.16 -9.11
N ASP A 85 8.08 2.36 -8.98
CA ASP A 85 7.36 3.61 -8.76
C ASP A 85 7.43 4.49 -10.00
N ARG A 86 6.33 5.14 -10.36
CA ARG A 86 6.20 5.92 -11.60
C ARG A 86 6.59 7.38 -11.36
N LEU A 87 7.68 7.84 -11.94
CA LEU A 87 8.20 9.21 -11.82
C LEU A 87 7.16 10.25 -12.24
N VAL A 88 6.41 10.00 -13.31
CA VAL A 88 5.23 10.78 -13.69
C VAL A 88 3.99 9.94 -13.35
N PRO A 89 3.18 10.33 -12.34
CA PRO A 89 2.06 9.51 -11.84
C PRO A 89 1.00 9.17 -12.89
N ASN A 90 0.80 10.06 -13.87
CA ASN A 90 -0.16 9.84 -14.98
C ASN A 90 0.47 9.15 -16.18
N GLY A 91 1.76 8.83 -16.12
CA GLY A 91 2.47 8.10 -17.18
C GLY A 91 2.31 6.57 -17.10
N PRO A 92 2.82 5.86 -18.12
CA PRO A 92 2.80 4.41 -18.17
C PRO A 92 3.84 3.78 -17.25
N TYR A 93 3.75 2.46 -17.04
CA TYR A 93 4.86 1.67 -16.53
C TYR A 93 5.80 1.30 -17.67
N CYS A 94 6.88 2.07 -17.83
CA CYS A 94 7.98 1.82 -18.76
C CYS A 94 9.32 2.23 -18.12
N LEU A 95 10.46 1.70 -18.60
CA LEU A 95 11.77 1.93 -17.96
C LEU A 95 12.16 3.41 -17.88
N ALA A 96 11.69 4.23 -18.83
CA ALA A 96 11.90 5.67 -18.83
C ALA A 96 11.15 6.36 -17.67
N ASN A 97 9.94 5.90 -17.33
CA ASN A 97 9.07 6.51 -16.33
C ASN A 97 9.07 5.80 -14.97
N VAL A 98 9.86 4.75 -14.77
CA VAL A 98 9.87 4.00 -13.51
C VAL A 98 11.22 4.00 -12.81
N VAL A 99 11.18 3.96 -11.48
CA VAL A 99 12.35 3.74 -10.61
C VAL A 99 12.04 2.65 -9.60
N THR A 100 13.06 2.03 -9.03
CA THR A 100 12.86 1.09 -7.91
C THR A 100 12.58 1.86 -6.62
N ALA A 101 11.55 1.46 -5.88
CA ALA A 101 11.16 2.09 -4.64
C ALA A 101 10.66 1.06 -3.62
N CYS A 102 11.03 1.24 -2.35
CA CYS A 102 10.43 0.49 -1.27
C CYS A 102 8.97 0.94 -1.06
N ALA A 103 8.17 0.10 -0.40
CA ALA A 103 6.75 0.38 -0.17
C ALA A 103 6.49 1.71 0.55
N ILE A 104 7.34 2.07 1.52
CA ILE A 104 7.19 3.31 2.31
C ILE A 104 7.47 4.53 1.43
N CYS A 105 8.56 4.52 0.65
CA CYS A 105 8.89 5.65 -0.23
C CYS A 105 7.82 5.84 -1.31
N ASN A 106 7.36 4.76 -1.95
CA ASN A 106 6.31 4.84 -2.98
C ASN A 106 5.00 5.39 -2.38
N LEU A 107 4.61 4.90 -1.20
CA LEU A 107 3.43 5.41 -0.49
C LEU A 107 3.59 6.87 -0.05
N ALA A 108 4.73 7.22 0.52
CA ALA A 108 5.02 8.56 1.04
C ALA A 108 5.10 9.60 -0.08
N ARG A 109 5.59 9.20 -1.24
CA ARG A 109 5.57 10.03 -2.43
C ARG A 109 4.16 10.20 -2.99
N CYS A 110 3.38 9.13 -3.02
CA CYS A 110 2.04 9.12 -3.60
C CYS A 110 2.07 9.62 -5.06
N ASP A 111 1.46 10.76 -5.35
CA ASP A 111 1.44 11.44 -6.64
C ASP A 111 2.30 12.72 -6.68
N ALA A 112 3.06 13.01 -5.61
CA ALA A 112 3.90 14.21 -5.55
C ALA A 112 5.01 14.19 -6.61
N ALA A 113 5.33 15.38 -7.13
CA ALA A 113 6.54 15.57 -7.93
C ALA A 113 7.78 15.23 -7.09
N ILE A 114 8.87 14.80 -7.73
CA ILE A 114 10.08 14.39 -7.00
C ILE A 114 10.68 15.51 -6.14
N THR A 115 10.50 16.78 -6.56
CA THR A 115 10.94 17.98 -5.85
C THR A 115 10.10 18.22 -4.60
N GLU A 116 8.78 18.06 -4.70
CA GLU A 116 7.84 18.19 -3.58
C GLU A 116 8.05 17.08 -2.56
N PHE A 117 8.27 15.85 -3.03
CA PHE A 117 8.58 14.69 -2.18
C PHE A 117 9.89 14.89 -1.43
N ARG A 118 10.96 15.36 -2.11
CA ARG A 118 12.22 15.73 -1.45
C ARG A 118 12.00 16.84 -0.41
N ALA A 119 11.28 17.90 -0.76
CA ALA A 119 11.01 19.00 0.17
C ALA A 119 10.22 18.54 1.41
N LEU A 120 9.33 17.56 1.25
CA LEU A 120 8.65 16.92 2.38
C LEU A 120 9.64 16.15 3.27
N ALA A 121 10.52 15.35 2.68
CA ALA A 121 11.55 14.62 3.41
C ALA A 121 12.50 15.56 4.17
N ASP A 122 12.96 16.63 3.51
CA ASP A 122 13.84 17.63 4.10
C ASP A 122 13.18 18.30 5.31
N ARG A 123 11.93 18.77 5.19
CA ARG A 123 11.19 19.37 6.31
C ARG A 123 11.03 18.44 7.50
N ILE A 124 10.59 17.19 7.26
CA ILE A 124 10.42 16.21 8.33
C ILE A 124 11.78 15.90 8.96
N ALA A 125 12.84 15.73 8.16
CA ALA A 125 14.17 15.47 8.68
C ALA A 125 14.66 16.62 9.57
N THR A 126 14.58 17.87 9.11
CA THR A 126 14.97 19.05 9.91
C THR A 126 14.24 19.12 11.24
N GLN A 127 12.94 18.79 11.25
CA GLN A 127 12.14 18.85 12.47
C GLN A 127 12.49 17.74 13.48
N TRP A 128 12.88 16.56 13.00
CA TRP A 128 12.93 15.34 13.82
C TRP A 128 14.29 14.70 13.99
N GLU A 129 15.31 15.06 13.21
CA GLU A 129 16.62 14.39 13.22
C GLU A 129 17.29 14.38 14.61
N THR A 130 17.02 15.39 15.44
CA THR A 130 17.52 15.47 16.83
C THR A 130 16.60 14.83 17.87
N LYS A 131 15.38 14.45 17.48
CA LYS A 131 14.31 13.96 18.38
C LYS A 131 14.15 12.44 18.33
N ILE A 132 14.70 11.78 17.33
CA ILE A 132 14.54 10.34 17.11
C ILE A 132 15.88 9.65 16.93
N ASP A 133 15.93 8.38 17.30
CA ASP A 133 17.02 7.51 16.93
C ASP A 133 16.88 7.09 15.45
N VAL A 134 17.74 7.64 14.61
CA VAL A 134 17.80 7.35 13.17
C VAL A 134 18.39 5.97 12.84
N SER A 135 18.96 5.28 13.84
CA SER A 135 19.48 3.92 13.70
C SER A 135 18.37 2.86 13.64
N LEU A 136 17.10 3.27 13.80
CA LEU A 136 15.95 2.39 13.65
C LEU A 136 16.01 1.64 12.30
N PRO A 137 15.91 0.30 12.32
CA PRO A 137 15.92 -0.46 11.10
C PRO A 137 14.73 -0.04 10.21
N PRO A 138 14.85 -0.12 8.87
CA PRO A 138 13.70 0.06 8.00
C PRO A 138 12.54 -0.80 8.51
N PRO A 139 11.33 -0.26 8.68
CA PRO A 139 10.26 -1.05 9.24
C PRO A 139 10.04 -2.27 8.36
N SER A 140 9.95 -3.42 9.02
CA SER A 140 9.53 -4.66 8.39
C SER A 140 8.21 -4.38 7.69
N THR A 141 8.08 -4.76 6.42
CA THR A 141 6.85 -4.56 5.62
C THR A 141 5.66 -5.36 6.13
N LYS A 142 5.78 -6.05 7.29
CA LYS A 142 4.63 -6.56 8.02
C LYS A 142 3.82 -5.36 8.53
N MET A 143 2.97 -4.82 7.65
CA MET A 143 1.72 -4.20 8.06
C MET A 143 1.07 -5.26 8.95
N THR A 144 0.99 -5.00 10.26
CA THR A 144 0.28 -5.88 11.17
C THR A 144 -1.20 -5.75 10.86
N SER A 145 -1.65 -6.41 9.80
CA SER A 145 -3.06 -6.61 9.48
C SER A 145 -3.81 -7.39 10.57
N GLY A 146 -3.10 -7.84 11.61
CA GLY A 146 -3.64 -8.40 12.85
C GLY A 146 -3.95 -7.39 13.94
N GLY A 147 -3.95 -6.08 13.65
CA GLY A 147 -4.63 -5.12 14.52
C GLY A 147 -6.08 -5.55 14.63
N VAL A 148 -6.46 -6.09 15.79
CA VAL A 148 -7.85 -6.36 16.16
C VAL A 148 -8.65 -5.16 15.66
N SER A 149 -9.66 -5.43 14.83
CA SER A 149 -10.56 -4.41 14.32
C SER A 149 -11.09 -3.59 15.50
N SER A 150 -10.41 -2.49 15.82
CA SER A 150 -10.81 -1.54 16.85
C SER A 150 -11.96 -0.66 16.34
N TYR A 151 -12.65 -1.13 15.29
CA TYR A 151 -14.09 -0.99 15.13
C TYR A 151 -14.90 -1.59 16.30
N LEU A 152 -14.30 -1.88 17.46
CA LEU A 152 -14.92 -1.50 18.74
C LEU A 152 -14.81 0.03 18.92
N VAL A 153 -15.47 0.70 17.96
CA VAL A 153 -16.12 2.00 17.93
C VAL A 153 -15.88 2.87 19.18
N ASP A 154 -15.30 4.06 18.98
CA ASP A 154 -15.78 5.27 19.67
C ASP A 154 -17.28 5.40 19.35
N LYS A 155 -18.16 4.68 20.08
CA LYS A 155 -19.61 4.71 19.84
C LYS A 155 -20.21 6.09 20.10
N ASN A 156 -19.47 6.98 20.75
CA ASN A 156 -19.89 8.35 20.93
C ASN A 156 -19.44 9.18 19.73
N GLU A 157 -20.28 9.21 18.70
CA GLU A 157 -20.27 10.28 17.69
C GLU A 157 -20.19 11.67 18.33
N VAL A 158 -20.75 11.83 19.53
CA VAL A 158 -20.63 13.02 20.38
C VAL A 158 -19.18 13.34 20.76
N GLU A 159 -18.38 12.36 21.20
CA GLU A 159 -16.97 12.56 21.56
C GLU A 159 -16.13 12.86 20.32
N ARG A 160 -16.41 12.17 19.21
CA ARG A 160 -15.81 12.47 17.92
C ARG A 160 -16.11 13.90 17.47
N GLN A 161 -17.35 14.35 17.60
CA GLN A 161 -17.78 15.69 17.21
C GLN A 161 -17.20 16.78 18.12
N ALA A 162 -17.22 16.56 19.45
CA ALA A 162 -16.60 17.46 20.42
C ALA A 162 -15.10 17.62 20.14
N ARG A 163 -14.43 16.56 19.70
CA ARG A 163 -13.02 16.63 19.32
C ARG A 163 -12.77 17.39 18.02
N TYR A 164 -13.58 17.16 16.98
CA TYR A 164 -13.51 17.98 15.77
C TYR A 164 -13.73 19.46 16.10
N GLN A 165 -14.57 19.76 17.10
CA GLN A 165 -14.76 21.11 17.59
C GLN A 165 -13.50 21.66 18.30
N GLU A 166 -12.88 20.91 19.21
CA GLU A 166 -11.63 21.32 19.88
C GLU A 166 -10.50 21.61 18.87
N LEU A 167 -10.35 20.77 17.84
CA LEU A 167 -9.35 20.96 16.80
C LEU A 167 -9.63 22.24 15.98
N ARG A 168 -10.89 22.48 15.62
CA ARG A 168 -11.32 23.74 14.99
C ARG A 168 -11.02 24.95 15.87
N GLU A 169 -11.20 24.85 17.18
CA GLU A 169 -10.87 25.92 18.12
C GLU A 169 -9.35 26.14 18.26
N ARG A 170 -8.53 25.10 18.08
CA ARG A 170 -7.07 25.24 17.99
C ARG A 170 -6.64 25.90 16.68
N GLU A 171 -7.29 25.56 15.57
CA GLU A 171 -7.11 26.23 14.27
C GLU A 171 -7.50 27.70 14.36
N ALA A 172 -8.66 28.02 14.93
CA ALA A 172 -9.14 29.40 15.08
C ALA A 172 -8.21 30.28 15.95
N ARG A 173 -7.47 29.67 16.88
CA ARG A 173 -6.47 30.37 17.70
C ARG A 173 -5.12 30.56 17.00
N GLY A 174 -4.94 30.07 15.77
CA GLY A 174 -3.67 30.15 15.03
C GLY A 174 -2.55 29.31 15.64
N VAL A 175 -2.90 28.27 16.42
CA VAL A 175 -1.92 27.37 17.08
C VAL A 175 -1.81 26.04 16.33
N ALA A 176 -2.71 25.78 15.38
CA ALA A 176 -2.75 24.52 14.65
C ALA A 176 -1.59 24.42 13.64
N ARG A 177 -0.87 23.31 13.72
CA ARG A 177 0.22 22.96 12.81
C ARG A 177 0.26 21.47 12.64
N CYS A 178 0.69 21.00 11.47
CA CYS A 178 0.90 19.58 11.28
C CYS A 178 1.95 19.06 12.26
N TYR A 179 1.61 18.09 13.10
CA TYR A 179 2.55 17.60 14.11
C TYR A 179 3.76 16.87 13.49
N ILE A 180 3.64 16.37 12.25
CA ILE A 180 4.69 15.64 11.53
C ILE A 180 5.65 16.56 10.76
N CYS A 181 5.15 17.61 10.09
CA CYS A 181 5.97 18.47 9.23
C CYS A 181 5.93 19.96 9.58
N GLU A 182 5.25 20.33 10.67
CA GLU A 182 5.12 21.68 11.23
C GLU A 182 4.51 22.76 10.32
N ARG A 183 4.08 22.42 9.11
CA ARG A 183 3.34 23.34 8.23
C ARG A 183 2.08 23.85 8.92
N ARG A 184 1.84 25.15 8.73
CA ARG A 184 0.67 25.83 9.27
C ARG A 184 -0.26 26.31 8.15
N PRO A 185 -1.58 26.37 8.39
CA PRO A 185 -2.52 26.92 7.42
C PRO A 185 -2.21 28.37 7.04
N GLU A 186 -1.57 29.15 7.93
CA GLU A 186 -1.20 30.55 7.64
C GLU A 186 -0.12 30.66 6.55
N ASP A 187 0.82 29.70 6.52
CA ASP A 187 1.91 29.68 5.54
C ASP A 187 1.46 29.12 4.18
N THR A 188 0.33 28.42 4.14
CA THR A 188 -0.18 27.72 2.96
C THR A 188 -1.71 27.69 3.03
N PRO A 189 -2.42 28.68 2.46
CA PRO A 189 -3.86 28.84 2.61
C PRO A 189 -4.70 27.63 2.16
N GLU A 190 -4.18 26.80 1.26
CA GLU A 190 -4.81 25.56 0.77
C GLU A 190 -4.62 24.39 1.73
N LEU A 191 -3.70 24.50 2.69
CA LEU A 191 -3.47 23.49 3.70
C LEU A 191 -4.71 23.38 4.59
N ARG A 192 -5.23 22.15 4.66
CA ARG A 192 -6.24 21.76 5.63
C ARG A 192 -5.62 20.72 6.55
N LEU A 193 -5.78 20.92 7.86
CA LEU A 193 -5.35 19.93 8.83
C LEU A 193 -6.53 18.99 9.09
N GLY A 194 -6.22 17.71 9.13
CA GLY A 194 -7.14 16.67 9.59
C GLY A 194 -6.63 16.07 10.90
N VAL A 195 -7.25 14.98 11.30
CA VAL A 195 -6.88 14.23 12.50
C VAL A 195 -6.12 12.99 12.10
N ASP A 196 -4.86 12.89 12.52
CA ASP A 196 -4.08 11.66 12.41
C ASP A 196 -3.89 11.01 13.76
N ARG A 197 -3.73 9.69 13.75
CA ARG A 197 -3.46 8.87 14.94
C ARG A 197 -1.96 8.65 15.02
N LYS A 198 -1.32 9.13 16.09
CA LYS A 198 0.11 8.93 16.32
C LYS A 198 0.47 7.45 16.29
N HIS A 199 -0.29 6.65 17.04
CA HIS A 199 -0.25 5.20 17.05
C HIS A 199 -1.46 4.65 16.28
N SER A 200 -1.18 4.05 15.12
CA SER A 200 -2.21 3.65 14.15
C SER A 200 -3.04 2.45 14.61
N ASN A 201 -2.53 1.68 15.57
CA ASN A 201 -3.19 0.56 16.22
C ASN A 201 -4.14 0.98 17.36
N HIS A 202 -4.17 2.26 17.74
CA HIS A 202 -5.07 2.81 18.73
C HIS A 202 -6.22 3.60 18.08
N GLY A 203 -7.31 3.76 18.82
CA GLY A 203 -8.45 4.60 18.41
C GLY A 203 -8.14 6.10 18.45
N TYR A 204 -9.18 6.91 18.24
CA TYR A 204 -9.08 8.37 18.34
C TYR A 204 -9.15 8.82 19.80
N LEU A 205 -8.09 8.56 20.56
CA LEU A 205 -7.96 9.01 21.96
C LEU A 205 -7.36 10.42 22.05
N PRO A 206 -7.73 11.28 23.03
CA PRO A 206 -7.20 12.64 23.17
C PRO A 206 -5.67 12.73 23.06
N ARG A 207 -4.96 11.81 23.73
CA ARG A 207 -3.48 11.70 23.69
C ARG A 207 -2.88 11.07 22.42
N ASN A 208 -3.71 10.48 21.56
CA ASN A 208 -3.29 9.73 20.37
C ASN A 208 -3.65 10.44 19.05
N SER A 209 -4.40 11.54 19.07
CA SER A 209 -4.79 12.19 17.80
C SER A 209 -4.41 13.65 17.74
N TYR A 210 -3.81 13.99 16.61
CA TYR A 210 -3.01 15.19 16.41
C TYR A 210 -3.37 15.83 15.08
N ASP A 211 -3.27 17.15 15.02
CA ASP A 211 -3.46 17.92 13.80
C ASP A 211 -2.39 17.51 12.77
N CYS A 212 -2.82 17.02 11.62
CA CYS A 212 -1.92 16.55 10.59
C CYS A 212 -2.41 16.93 9.21
N CYS A 213 -1.52 17.43 8.36
CA CYS A 213 -1.88 17.66 6.98
C CYS A 213 -2.14 16.32 6.26
N TRP A 214 -3.03 16.34 5.27
CA TRP A 214 -3.39 15.16 4.50
C TRP A 214 -2.18 14.42 3.93
N GLY A 215 -1.21 15.13 3.36
CA GLY A 215 -0.02 14.52 2.76
C GLY A 215 0.82 13.72 3.77
N CYS A 216 1.05 14.26 4.97
CA CYS A 216 1.79 13.53 6.01
C CYS A 216 1.00 12.34 6.56
N ASN A 217 -0.31 12.49 6.76
CA ASN A 217 -1.17 11.40 7.23
C ASN A 217 -1.21 10.26 6.19
N ALA A 218 -1.41 10.59 4.91
CA ALA A 218 -1.40 9.62 3.80
C ALA A 218 -0.05 8.92 3.66
N ALA A 219 1.06 9.66 3.80
CA ALA A 219 2.42 9.12 3.73
C ALA A 219 2.76 8.19 4.90
N LYS A 220 2.38 8.57 6.13
CA LYS A 220 2.55 7.75 7.33
C LYS A 220 1.65 6.51 7.28
N LYS A 221 0.40 6.67 6.84
CA LYS A 221 -0.64 5.63 6.80
C LYS A 221 -0.75 4.91 8.14
N ASP A 222 -0.37 3.64 8.19
CA ASP A 222 -0.42 2.79 9.37
C ASP A 222 0.96 2.57 10.01
N HIS A 223 2.02 3.19 9.49
CA HIS A 223 3.33 3.14 10.12
C HIS A 223 3.32 3.85 11.49
N GLU A 224 4.07 3.29 12.44
CA GLU A 224 4.41 3.99 13.68
C GLU A 224 5.21 5.24 13.36
N LEU A 225 4.95 6.33 14.12
CA LEU A 225 5.53 7.64 13.84
C LEU A 225 7.06 7.59 13.75
N ASP A 226 7.73 7.01 14.74
CA ASP A 226 9.19 6.99 14.82
C ASP A 226 9.81 6.24 13.63
N HIS A 227 9.20 5.14 13.21
CA HIS A 227 9.63 4.39 12.01
C HIS A 227 9.44 5.20 10.72
N PHE A 228 8.31 5.88 10.57
CA PHE A 228 8.04 6.72 9.41
C PHE A 228 9.05 7.88 9.34
N VAL A 229 9.22 8.60 10.45
CA VAL A 229 10.12 9.75 10.54
C VAL A 229 11.58 9.35 10.32
N ALA A 230 12.04 8.24 10.93
CA ALA A 230 13.38 7.70 10.66
C ALA A 230 13.58 7.37 9.18
N HIS A 231 12.52 6.91 8.49
CA HIS A 231 12.57 6.68 7.06
C HIS A 231 12.67 7.98 6.24
N MET A 232 11.97 9.03 6.64
CA MET A 232 12.08 10.35 6.00
C MET A 232 13.48 10.95 6.18
N VAL A 233 14.09 10.83 7.37
CA VAL A 233 15.49 11.22 7.60
C VAL A 233 16.45 10.43 6.69
N ARG A 234 16.20 9.13 6.49
CA ARG A 234 17.00 8.32 5.57
C ARG A 234 16.89 8.80 4.12
N ILE A 235 15.68 9.14 3.66
CA ILE A 235 15.45 9.72 2.32
C ILE A 235 16.23 11.03 2.19
N HIS A 236 16.08 11.94 3.16
CA HIS A 236 16.79 13.22 3.19
C HIS A 236 18.31 13.03 3.03
N ARG A 237 18.93 12.19 3.87
CA ARG A 237 20.37 11.91 3.82
C ARG A 237 20.80 11.23 2.51
N HIS A 238 19.98 10.32 1.97
CA HIS A 238 20.31 9.62 0.73
C HIS A 238 20.31 10.56 -0.49
N LEU A 239 19.31 11.44 -0.57
CA LEU A 239 19.13 12.41 -1.65
C LEU A 239 19.94 13.70 -1.46
N ALA A 240 20.57 13.90 -0.29
CA ALA A 240 21.53 14.98 -0.08
C ALA A 240 22.77 14.85 -0.97
N ASN A 241 23.09 13.64 -1.47
CA ASN A 241 24.15 13.44 -2.45
C ASN A 241 23.76 14.09 -3.81
N PRO A 242 24.51 15.10 -4.29
CA PRO A 242 24.14 15.83 -5.51
C PRO A 242 24.10 14.95 -6.77
N ALA A 243 25.01 13.98 -6.89
CA ALA A 243 25.05 13.10 -8.06
C ALA A 243 23.79 12.21 -8.15
N ARG A 244 23.35 11.64 -7.01
CA ARG A 244 22.12 10.85 -6.95
C ARG A 244 20.89 11.69 -7.27
N TRP A 245 20.80 12.88 -6.67
CA TRP A 245 19.69 13.78 -6.92
C TRP A 245 19.62 14.23 -8.38
N ASN A 246 20.74 14.65 -8.96
CA ASN A 246 20.80 15.11 -10.35
C ASN A 246 20.41 13.98 -11.31
N ALA A 247 20.87 12.74 -11.08
CA ALA A 247 20.48 11.60 -11.88
C ALA A 247 18.96 11.33 -11.83
N LEU A 248 18.35 11.44 -10.64
CA LEU A 248 16.90 11.30 -10.46
C LEU A 248 16.12 12.41 -11.19
N VAL A 249 16.57 13.66 -11.07
CA VAL A 249 15.94 14.82 -11.76
C VAL A 249 16.03 14.69 -13.26
N VAL A 250 17.19 14.33 -13.81
CA VAL A 250 17.37 14.11 -15.26
C VAL A 250 16.40 13.02 -15.74
N LYS A 251 16.30 11.90 -15.01
CA LYS A 251 15.37 10.83 -15.39
C LYS A 251 13.90 11.28 -15.33
N TYR A 252 13.52 12.03 -14.30
CA TYR A 252 12.18 12.59 -14.15
C TYR A 252 11.82 13.55 -15.29
N ASN A 253 12.71 14.49 -15.62
CA ASN A 253 12.50 15.42 -16.73
C ASN A 253 12.39 14.69 -18.07
N HIS A 254 13.28 13.72 -18.32
CA HIS A 254 13.22 12.91 -19.53
C HIS A 254 11.92 12.10 -19.65
N ALA A 255 11.41 11.56 -18.54
CA ALA A 255 10.12 10.88 -18.51
C ALA A 255 8.97 11.84 -18.86
N HIS A 256 8.97 13.04 -18.27
CA HIS A 256 8.00 14.10 -18.56
C HIS A 256 8.01 14.48 -20.04
N GLU A 257 9.18 14.77 -20.61
CA GLU A 257 9.35 15.15 -22.02
C GLU A 257 8.82 14.07 -22.97
N ARG A 258 9.16 12.80 -22.72
CA ARG A 258 8.70 11.68 -23.56
C ARG A 258 7.19 11.46 -23.48
N ILE A 259 6.60 11.60 -22.29
CA ILE A 259 5.16 11.49 -22.11
C ILE A 259 4.46 12.65 -22.83
N ALA A 260 4.95 13.88 -22.66
CA ALA A 260 4.42 15.06 -23.32
C ALA A 260 4.52 14.98 -24.85
N ALA A 261 5.61 14.39 -25.38
CA ALA A 261 5.80 14.13 -26.81
C ALA A 261 4.94 12.96 -27.35
N GLY A 262 4.09 12.34 -26.52
CA GLY A 262 3.24 11.23 -26.96
C GLY A 262 4.00 9.94 -27.26
N ALA A 263 5.25 9.80 -26.80
CA ALA A 263 6.12 8.64 -27.11
C ALA A 263 5.55 7.30 -26.64
N PHE A 264 4.50 7.34 -25.82
CA PHE A 264 3.86 6.16 -25.23
C PHE A 264 2.36 6.07 -25.54
N ALA A 265 1.83 6.91 -26.45
CA ALA A 265 0.39 6.94 -26.76
C ALA A 265 -0.16 5.59 -27.26
N ASN A 266 0.70 4.77 -27.86
CA ASN A 266 0.35 3.46 -28.41
C ASN A 266 0.67 2.28 -27.46
N LEU A 267 1.11 2.54 -26.22
CA LEU A 267 1.36 1.45 -25.28
C LEU A 267 0.03 0.77 -24.91
N PRO A 268 -0.01 -0.57 -24.89
CA PRO A 268 -1.23 -1.28 -24.58
C PRO A 268 -1.59 -1.13 -23.09
N ILE A 269 -2.88 -1.03 -22.81
CA ILE A 269 -3.42 -1.30 -21.48
C ILE A 269 -3.48 -2.82 -21.34
N PRO A 270 -2.85 -3.43 -20.32
CA PRO A 270 -2.92 -4.86 -20.14
C PRO A 270 -4.36 -5.31 -19.95
N ALA A 271 -4.73 -6.43 -20.58
CA ALA A 271 -6.01 -7.05 -20.28
C ALA A 271 -6.05 -7.43 -18.80
N ILE A 272 -7.18 -7.17 -18.12
CA ILE A 272 -7.43 -7.74 -16.80
C ILE A 272 -7.39 -9.26 -17.02
N PRO A 273 -6.47 -10.00 -16.38
CA PRO A 273 -6.46 -11.45 -16.47
C PRO A 273 -7.87 -11.91 -16.15
N LYS A 274 -8.53 -12.60 -17.10
CA LYS A 274 -9.83 -13.25 -16.83
C LYS A 274 -9.66 -13.90 -15.48
N ALA A 275 -10.49 -13.51 -14.51
CA ALA A 275 -10.38 -13.97 -13.14
C ALA A 275 -10.09 -15.45 -13.26
N ARG A 276 -8.87 -15.88 -12.87
CA ARG A 276 -8.57 -17.30 -12.79
C ARG A 276 -9.79 -17.83 -12.05
N GLU A 277 -10.59 -18.69 -12.69
CA GLU A 277 -11.64 -19.45 -12.01
C GLU A 277 -11.03 -19.74 -10.67
N ARG A 278 -11.61 -19.17 -9.60
CA ARG A 278 -10.97 -19.19 -8.30
C ARG A 278 -10.70 -20.67 -8.03
N VAL A 279 -9.47 -21.11 -8.28
CA VAL A 279 -9.04 -22.44 -7.91
C VAL A 279 -9.10 -22.31 -6.42
N LYS A 280 -10.20 -22.80 -5.84
CA LYS A 280 -10.41 -22.79 -4.40
C LYS A 280 -9.10 -23.34 -3.84
N PRO A 281 -8.41 -22.60 -2.95
CA PRO A 281 -7.15 -23.08 -2.44
C PRO A 281 -7.36 -24.51 -1.94
N PHE A 282 -6.66 -25.47 -2.55
CA PHE A 282 -6.62 -26.83 -2.04
C PHE A 282 -5.93 -26.73 -0.69
N TYR A 283 -6.72 -26.78 0.38
CA TYR A 283 -6.19 -26.97 1.71
C TYR A 283 -5.90 -28.46 1.86
N ALA A 284 -4.65 -28.85 1.64
CA ALA A 284 -4.17 -30.11 2.17
C ALA A 284 -4.00 -29.94 3.68
N ASN A 285 -4.62 -30.81 4.48
CA ASN A 285 -4.21 -30.96 5.87
C ASN A 285 -2.82 -31.64 5.91
N ARG A 286 -2.24 -31.74 7.12
CA ARG A 286 -0.90 -32.31 7.35
C ARG A 286 -0.76 -33.77 6.89
N ASP A 287 -1.88 -34.43 6.58
CA ASP A 287 -1.97 -35.84 6.17
C ASP A 287 -2.10 -36.03 4.65
N GLY A 288 -1.98 -34.95 3.85
CA GLY A 288 -2.02 -35.04 2.39
C GLY A 288 -3.41 -35.32 1.81
N ILE A 289 -4.49 -35.20 2.61
CA ILE A 289 -5.85 -35.41 2.13
C ILE A 289 -6.39 -34.09 1.58
N ALA A 290 -6.70 -34.09 0.28
CA ALA A 290 -7.42 -33.00 -0.36
C ALA A 290 -8.89 -33.00 0.09
N ILE A 291 -9.31 -31.99 0.86
CA ILE A 291 -10.71 -31.80 1.21
C ILE A 291 -11.32 -30.84 0.18
N ILE A 292 -12.19 -31.35 -0.69
CA ILE A 292 -13.05 -30.53 -1.55
C ILE A 292 -14.21 -30.05 -0.70
N ASP A 293 -14.31 -28.73 -0.48
CA ASP A 293 -15.49 -28.14 0.16
C ASP A 293 -16.67 -28.13 -0.81
N THR A 294 -17.58 -29.11 -0.64
CA THR A 294 -18.81 -29.29 -1.41
C THR A 294 -20.00 -28.51 -0.85
N ARG A 295 -19.84 -27.67 0.19
CA ARG A 295 -20.95 -26.88 0.72
C ARG A 295 -21.17 -25.64 -0.15
N GLY A 296 -21.89 -25.82 -1.25
CA GLY A 296 -22.31 -24.70 -2.11
C GLY A 296 -22.84 -25.05 -3.49
N SER A 297 -23.20 -26.31 -3.78
CA SER A 297 -23.94 -26.66 -4.98
C SER A 297 -25.12 -27.57 -4.61
N GLU A 298 -26.25 -26.96 -4.26
CA GLU A 298 -27.53 -27.61 -4.50
C GLU A 298 -27.75 -27.58 -6.02
N GLU A 299 -27.39 -28.67 -6.69
CA GLU A 299 -28.07 -29.19 -7.89
C GLU A 299 -27.34 -30.45 -8.40
N GLY A 300 -28.06 -31.59 -8.38
CA GLY A 300 -27.93 -32.65 -9.37
C GLY A 300 -26.78 -33.65 -9.24
N TYR A 301 -27.05 -34.76 -8.55
CA TYR A 301 -26.32 -36.03 -8.72
C TYR A 301 -26.49 -36.58 -10.15
N ILE A 302 -25.39 -36.99 -10.79
CA ILE A 302 -25.36 -38.19 -11.65
C ILE A 302 -24.20 -39.07 -11.18
N ALA A 303 -24.53 -40.34 -11.00
CA ALA A 303 -23.70 -41.39 -10.43
C ALA A 303 -22.61 -41.91 -11.40
N GLY A 304 -21.49 -42.33 -10.82
CA GLY A 304 -20.72 -43.50 -11.26
C GLY A 304 -19.63 -43.30 -12.32
N GLY A 305 -18.36 -43.33 -11.89
CA GLY A 305 -17.22 -43.62 -12.77
C GLY A 305 -15.85 -43.33 -12.12
N PRO A 306 -14.89 -44.28 -12.11
CA PRO A 306 -13.61 -44.11 -11.44
C PRO A 306 -12.65 -43.19 -12.22
N ILE A 307 -11.92 -42.37 -11.46
CA ILE A 307 -10.79 -41.57 -11.93
C ILE A 307 -9.64 -42.52 -12.30
N MET A 308 -9.35 -42.64 -13.58
CA MET A 308 -8.08 -43.18 -14.07
C MET A 308 -7.55 -42.29 -15.19
N SER A 309 -6.32 -41.81 -14.97
CA SER A 309 -5.25 -41.52 -15.93
C SER A 309 -5.59 -40.77 -17.23
N VAL A 310 -5.10 -39.53 -17.38
CA VAL A 310 -4.32 -39.12 -18.57
C VAL A 310 -3.32 -38.03 -18.17
N LEU A 311 -2.03 -38.41 -18.08
CA LEU A 311 -0.90 -37.56 -18.47
C LEU A 311 -0.39 -38.13 -19.80
N ALA A 312 0.08 -37.24 -20.67
CA ALA A 312 0.62 -37.46 -22.02
C ALA A 312 -0.48 -37.70 -23.09
N GLU A 313 -0.48 -37.11 -24.28
CA GLU A 313 0.62 -36.70 -25.17
C GLU A 313 0.28 -35.47 -26.02
N GLU A 314 1.33 -34.94 -26.65
CA GLU A 314 1.42 -33.79 -27.55
C GLU A 314 1.03 -34.10 -29.01
N LEU A 315 0.97 -33.02 -29.83
CA LEU A 315 1.09 -32.97 -31.31
C LEU A 315 -0.15 -33.53 -32.08
N GLU A 316 -0.64 -33.03 -33.21
CA GLU A 316 -0.24 -32.00 -34.16
C GLU A 316 -1.42 -31.76 -35.16
N VAL A 317 -1.42 -30.58 -35.80
CA VAL A 317 -1.75 -30.34 -37.23
C VAL A 317 -3.21 -30.28 -37.73
N SER A 318 -3.44 -29.16 -38.44
CA SER A 318 -4.37 -28.85 -39.56
C SER A 318 -5.87 -28.92 -39.34
N ALA A 319 -6.62 -27.82 -39.47
CA ALA A 319 -6.87 -26.95 -40.63
C ALA A 319 -8.26 -27.22 -41.22
N ASN A 320 -8.89 -26.14 -41.71
CA ASN A 320 -10.05 -26.11 -42.61
C ASN A 320 -11.42 -26.42 -41.97
N THR A 321 -12.54 -25.74 -42.23
CA THR A 321 -12.90 -24.69 -43.20
C THR A 321 -14.30 -24.13 -42.86
N LEU A 322 -14.51 -22.84 -43.13
CA LEU A 322 -15.76 -22.10 -43.44
C LEU A 322 -17.10 -22.54 -42.81
N ARG A 323 -17.80 -21.57 -42.19
CA ARG A 323 -19.03 -21.00 -42.79
C ARG A 323 -19.41 -19.66 -42.15
N SER A 324 -19.67 -18.72 -43.05
CA SER A 324 -20.30 -17.43 -42.87
C SER A 324 -21.73 -17.52 -42.35
N THR A 325 -22.20 -16.50 -41.63
CA THR A 325 -23.40 -15.75 -42.03
C THR A 325 -23.41 -14.34 -41.44
N THR A 326 -23.83 -13.43 -42.31
CA THR A 326 -23.97 -11.98 -42.22
C THR A 326 -25.25 -11.51 -41.50
N LYS A 327 -25.27 -10.19 -41.20
CA LYS A 327 -26.38 -9.25 -40.90
C LYS A 327 -26.38 -8.80 -39.43
N GLY A 328 -26.41 -7.53 -39.07
CA GLY A 328 -26.58 -6.28 -39.82
C GLY A 328 -27.24 -5.23 -38.90
N GLN A 329 -26.93 -3.95 -39.11
CA GLN A 329 -27.59 -2.75 -38.55
C GLN A 329 -27.36 -2.53 -37.04
N GLY A 330 -27.15 -1.33 -36.50
CA GLY A 330 -27.19 0.06 -36.96
C GLY A 330 -27.27 0.94 -35.70
N GLY A 331 -26.77 2.18 -35.75
CA GLY A 331 -27.06 3.21 -34.73
C GLY A 331 -25.85 3.85 -34.03
N ARG A 332 -25.55 5.09 -34.42
CA ARG A 332 -24.67 6.09 -33.75
C ARG A 332 -25.44 6.77 -32.58
N PRO A 333 -24.91 7.82 -31.93
CA PRO A 333 -23.65 7.98 -31.20
C PRO A 333 -23.87 8.39 -29.72
N PHE A 334 -22.76 8.52 -28.99
CA PHE A 334 -22.58 9.12 -27.66
C PHE A 334 -23.37 10.41 -27.38
N PRO A 335 -23.62 10.69 -26.08
CA PRO A 335 -23.42 12.01 -25.52
C PRO A 335 -22.20 12.02 -24.58
N THR A 336 -21.28 12.90 -24.94
CA THR A 336 -20.19 13.46 -24.13
C THR A 336 -20.75 14.12 -22.86
N TRP A 337 -20.18 13.81 -21.70
CA TRP A 337 -20.24 14.67 -20.52
C TRP A 337 -18.83 15.19 -20.25
N CYS A 338 -18.57 16.39 -20.74
CA CYS A 338 -17.48 17.24 -20.31
C CYS A 338 -17.95 18.04 -19.08
N HIS A 339 -17.13 18.08 -18.03
CA HIS A 339 -17.06 19.23 -17.14
C HIS A 339 -15.59 19.56 -16.86
N PRO A 340 -15.13 20.77 -17.22
CA PRO A 340 -13.78 21.26 -16.94
C PRO A 340 -13.80 22.39 -15.91
N VAL A 341 -13.07 22.27 -14.80
CA VAL A 341 -12.74 23.37 -13.85
C VAL A 341 -11.56 22.83 -13.00
N CYS A 342 -10.41 23.44 -12.73
CA CYS A 342 -9.84 24.77 -12.94
C CYS A 342 -8.30 24.62 -12.79
N CYS A 343 -7.51 25.29 -13.63
CA CYS A 343 -6.23 25.91 -13.28
C CYS A 343 -5.77 26.73 -14.49
N ASP A 344 -6.37 27.92 -14.62
CA ASP A 344 -5.90 28.95 -15.55
C ASP A 344 -4.98 29.90 -14.80
N VAL A 345 -3.72 29.91 -15.20
CA VAL A 345 -2.64 30.72 -14.62
C VAL A 345 -2.72 32.10 -15.26
N ARG A 346 -3.29 33.07 -14.55
CA ARG A 346 -3.12 34.49 -14.92
C ARG A 346 -1.90 35.06 -14.24
N ARG A 347 -0.85 35.22 -15.04
CA ARG A 347 0.20 36.23 -14.84
C ARG A 347 -0.45 37.61 -14.74
N THR A 348 -0.19 38.32 -13.65
CA THR A 348 -0.12 39.77 -13.68
C THR A 348 1.15 40.18 -12.97
N GLY A 349 2.07 40.78 -13.72
CA GLY A 349 3.20 41.49 -13.15
C GLY A 349 2.78 42.91 -12.83
N TRP A 350 3.25 43.44 -11.71
CA TRP A 350 3.38 44.87 -11.46
C TRP A 350 4.71 45.11 -10.73
N ARG A 351 5.24 46.31 -10.96
CA ARG A 351 6.59 46.80 -10.67
C ARG A 351 6.96 46.82 -9.20
#